data_AF-A0A961ITU0-F1
#
_entry.id   AF-A0A961ITU0-F1
#
_cell.length_a   1.000
_cell.length_b   1.000
_cell.length_c   1.000
_cell.angle_alpha   90.00
_cell.angle_beta   90.00
_cell.angle_gamma   90.00
#
_symmetry.space_group_name_H-M   'P 1'
#
loop_
_entity.id
_entity.type
_entity.pdbx_description
1 polymer ?
#
loop_
_entity_poly.entity_id
_entity_poly.type
_entity_poly.pdbx_seq_one_letter_code
_entity_poly.pdbx_strand_id
1 'polypeptide(L)'
;SHAIYVREGVAQARPEVGAVPAAIATRLISVRLFDAGDMMVGADVVEGAALDGVLAAALSDPAVRYVHLHYARPGCFAALATRPG
;
A
#
# COMPACT_ATOMS: atom_id res chain seq x y z
N SER A 1 -1.11 -20.07 -2.91
CA SER A 1 -0.30 -18.94 -2.42
C SER A 1 0.26 -18.17 -3.60
N HIS A 2 0.28 -16.84 -3.58
CA HIS A 2 0.93 -16.02 -4.61
C HIS A 2 2.19 -15.41 -3.99
N ALA A 3 3.34 -15.60 -4.62
CA ALA A 3 4.58 -15.00 -4.17
C ALA A 3 4.68 -13.54 -4.64
N ILE A 4 5.24 -12.69 -3.80
CA ILE A 4 5.67 -11.34 -4.17
C ILE A 4 7.14 -11.45 -4.59
N TYR A 5 7.43 -11.11 -5.85
CA TYR A 5 8.79 -11.09 -6.37
C TYR A 5 9.30 -9.64 -6.37
N VAL A 6 10.40 -9.39 -5.68
CA VAL A 6 11.10 -8.10 -5.65
C VAL A 6 12.44 -8.23 -6.38
N ARG A 7 12.95 -7.13 -6.93
CA ARG A 7 14.24 -7.13 -7.63
C ARG A 7 15.38 -7.29 -6.63
N GLU A 8 16.25 -8.26 -6.87
CA GLU A 8 17.48 -8.45 -6.09
C GLU A 8 18.50 -7.34 -6.36
N GLY A 9 19.28 -6.96 -5.34
CA GLY A 9 20.37 -5.99 -5.45
C GLY A 9 19.95 -4.53 -5.62
N VAL A 10 18.65 -4.23 -5.55
CA VAL A 10 18.13 -2.85 -5.65
C VAL A 10 17.85 -2.31 -4.25
N ALA A 11 18.29 -1.08 -3.98
CA ALA A 11 17.97 -0.39 -2.74
C ALA A 11 16.45 -0.19 -2.60
N GLN A 12 15.90 -0.56 -1.45
CA GLN A 12 14.49 -0.33 -1.15
C GLN A 12 14.22 1.18 -1.06
N ALA A 13 13.28 1.67 -1.86
CA ALA A 13 12.81 3.04 -1.75
C ALA A 13 12.10 3.24 -0.40
N ARG A 14 12.48 4.29 0.32
CA ARG A 14 11.82 4.76 1.54
C ARG A 14 11.36 6.20 1.30
N PRO A 15 10.14 6.39 0.79
CA PRO A 15 9.57 7.71 0.60
C PRO A 15 9.51 8.47 1.92
N GLU A 16 9.45 9.80 1.85
CA GLU A 16 9.16 10.62 3.02
C GLU A 16 7.80 10.25 3.61
N VAL A 17 7.66 10.39 4.93
CA VAL A 17 6.41 10.12 5.62
C VAL A 17 5.30 11.02 5.06
N GLY A 18 4.17 10.41 4.70
CA GLY A 18 3.03 11.12 4.13
C GLY A 18 3.17 11.46 2.64
N ALA A 19 4.23 11.01 1.97
CA ALA A 19 4.40 11.20 0.53
C ALA A 19 4.13 9.91 -0.25
N VAL A 20 3.16 9.94 -1.17
CA VAL A 20 3.00 8.90 -2.18
C VAL A 20 3.92 9.18 -3.38
N PRO A 21 4.82 8.24 -3.75
CA PRO A 21 5.69 8.40 -4.92
C PRO A 21 4.90 8.56 -6.22
N ALA A 22 5.41 9.38 -7.15
CA ALA A 22 4.77 9.63 -8.46
C ALA A 22 4.49 8.35 -9.27
N ALA A 23 5.32 7.31 -9.10
CA ALA A 23 5.11 6.00 -9.72
C ALA A 23 3.79 5.33 -9.26
N ILE A 24 3.34 5.59 -8.03
CA ILE A 24 2.09 5.06 -7.47
C ILE A 24 0.94 6.04 -7.74
N ALA A 25 1.17 7.35 -7.55
CA ALA A 25 0.14 8.39 -7.65
C ALA A 25 -0.56 8.46 -9.03
N THR A 26 0.09 7.96 -10.08
CA THR A 26 -0.40 8.05 -11.48
C THR A 26 -1.16 6.82 -11.95
N ARG A 27 -1.42 5.84 -11.07
CA ARG A 27 -1.99 4.53 -11.43
C ARG A 27 -3.22 4.22 -10.58
N LEU A 28 -4.07 3.34 -11.08
CA LEU A 28 -5.15 2.75 -10.30
C LEU A 28 -4.56 1.70 -9.33
N ILE A 29 -4.85 1.85 -8.04
CA ILE A 29 -4.23 1.08 -6.95
C ILE A 29 -5.29 0.24 -6.25
N SER A 30 -5.07 -1.07 -6.17
CA SER A 30 -5.78 -1.96 -5.25
C SER A 30 -5.14 -1.85 -3.88
N VAL A 31 -5.90 -1.31 -2.93
CA VAL A 31 -5.55 -1.11 -1.54
C VAL A 31 -6.11 -2.27 -0.73
N ARG A 32 -5.28 -2.87 0.13
CA ARG A 32 -5.67 -4.01 0.97
C ARG A 32 -5.21 -3.76 2.40
N LEU A 33 -6.16 -3.70 3.33
CA LEU A 33 -5.95 -3.35 4.72
C LEU A 33 -5.84 -4.65 5.52
N PHE A 34 -4.82 -4.75 6.36
CA PHE A 34 -4.56 -5.92 7.18
C PHE A 34 -4.49 -5.55 8.65
N ASP A 35 -5.01 -6.42 9.50
CA ASP A 35 -4.90 -6.31 10.96
C ASP A 35 -3.58 -6.89 11.50
N ALA A 36 -3.43 -6.95 12.82
CA ALA A 36 -2.25 -7.49 13.48
C ALA A 36 -2.10 -9.01 13.36
N GLY A 37 -3.14 -9.73 12.93
CA GLY A 37 -3.12 -11.17 12.66
C GLY A 37 -2.88 -11.50 11.18
N ASP A 38 -2.43 -10.52 10.38
CA ASP A 38 -2.26 -10.61 8.93
C ASP A 38 -3.55 -10.98 8.17
N MET A 39 -4.71 -10.69 8.77
CA MET A 39 -6.01 -10.93 8.15
C MET A 39 -6.48 -9.67 7.41
N MET A 40 -6.98 -9.85 6.19
CA MET A 40 -7.52 -8.75 5.41
C MET A 40 -8.84 -8.29 6.02
N VAL A 41 -8.89 -7.04 6.48
CA VAL A 41 -10.07 -6.43 7.12
C VAL A 41 -10.80 -5.44 6.21
N GLY A 42 -10.19 -5.07 5.08
CA GLY A 42 -10.80 -4.21 4.08
C GLY A 42 -9.99 -4.18 2.79
N ALA A 43 -10.65 -3.82 1.69
CA ALA A 43 -10.01 -3.62 0.41
C ALA A 43 -10.81 -2.63 -0.44
N ASP A 44 -10.11 -1.88 -1.28
CA ASP A 44 -10.72 -0.98 -2.25
C ASP A 44 -9.80 -0.81 -3.48
N VAL A 45 -10.33 -0.21 -4.54
CA VAL A 45 -9.56 0.20 -5.72
C VAL A 45 -9.73 1.69 -5.90
N VAL A 46 -8.62 2.44 -5.79
CA VAL A 46 -8.63 3.89 -5.79
C VAL A 46 -7.68 4.46 -6.82
N GLU A 47 -7.96 5.67 -7.30
CA GLU A 47 -7.00 6.43 -8.09
C GLU A 47 -5.79 6.79 -7.23
N GLY A 48 -4.57 6.64 -7.77
CA GLY A 48 -3.34 6.92 -7.05
C GLY A 48 -3.27 8.36 -6.52
N ALA A 49 -3.92 9.31 -7.20
CA ALA A 49 -4.00 10.71 -6.77
C ALA A 49 -4.83 10.90 -5.49
N ALA A 50 -5.72 9.97 -5.15
CA ALA A 50 -6.50 9.99 -3.92
C ALA A 50 -5.86 9.18 -2.78
N LEU A 51 -4.73 8.51 -3.04
CA LEU A 51 -4.17 7.51 -2.13
C LEU A 51 -3.72 8.08 -0.78
N ASP A 52 -3.22 9.31 -0.74
CA ASP A 52 -2.80 9.96 0.52
C ASP A 52 -3.94 10.01 1.53
N GLY A 53 -5.12 10.47 1.11
CA GLY A 53 -6.32 10.54 1.97
C GLY A 53 -6.82 9.16 2.37
N VAL A 54 -6.79 8.20 1.45
CA VAL A 54 -7.20 6.81 1.71
C VAL A 54 -6.29 6.16 2.75
N LEU A 55 -4.97 6.33 2.63
CA LEU A 55 -4.00 5.80 3.58
C LEU A 55 -4.11 6.49 4.95
N ALA A 56 -4.31 7.81 4.98
CA ALA A 56 -4.51 8.54 6.23
C ALA A 56 -5.75 8.05 6.99
N ALA A 57 -6.87 7.89 6.29
CA ALA A 57 -8.10 7.36 6.87
C ALA A 57 -7.90 5.90 7.35
N ALA A 58 -7.39 5.02 6.49
CA ALA A 58 -7.18 3.61 6.82
C ALA A 58 -6.22 3.41 8.01
N LEU A 59 -5.09 4.12 8.03
CA LEU A 59 -4.07 3.96 9.09
C LEU A 59 -4.44 4.69 10.39
N SER A 60 -5.47 5.54 10.39
CA SER A 60 -6.05 6.12 11.60
C SER A 60 -6.88 5.12 12.41
N ASP A 61 -7.37 4.05 11.76
CA ASP A 61 -8.04 2.95 12.44
C ASP A 61 -7.00 2.06 13.14
N PRO A 62 -7.04 1.92 14.48
CA PRO A 62 -6.11 1.07 15.21
C PRO A 62 -6.23 -0.42 14.86
N ALA A 63 -7.37 -0.87 14.32
CA ALA A 63 -7.54 -2.24 13.86
C ALA A 63 -6.69 -2.54 12.61
N VAL A 64 -6.36 -1.53 11.82
CA VAL A 64 -5.50 -1.67 10.64
C VAL A 64 -4.04 -1.57 11.07
N ARG A 65 -3.26 -2.64 10.88
CA ARG A 65 -1.83 -2.69 11.21
C ARG A 65 -0.96 -2.18 10.07
N TYR A 66 -1.31 -2.53 8.83
CA TYR A 66 -0.61 -2.13 7.62
C TYR A 66 -1.50 -2.23 6.38
N VAL A 67 -1.05 -1.63 5.29
CA VAL A 67 -1.76 -1.62 4.02
C VAL A 67 -0.83 -2.08 2.90
N HIS A 68 -1.27 -3.05 2.11
CA HIS A 68 -0.62 -3.40 0.85
C HIS A 68 -1.20 -2.59 -0.30
N LEU A 69 -0.31 -2.09 -1.13
CA LEU A 69 -0.63 -1.42 -2.38
C LEU A 69 -0.25 -2.34 -3.54
N HIS A 70 -1.21 -2.61 -4.40
CA HIS A 70 -1.03 -3.38 -5.62
C HIS A 70 -1.47 -2.53 -6.81
N TYR A 71 -0.85 -2.69 -7.97
CA TYR A 71 -1.44 -2.13 -9.19
C TYR A 71 -2.75 -2.88 -9.51
N ALA A 72 -3.85 -2.16 -9.76
CA ALA A 72 -5.20 -2.76 -9.80
C ALA A 72 -5.51 -3.62 -11.04
N ARG A 73 -4.80 -3.38 -12.15
CA ARG A 73 -4.82 -4.26 -13.35
C ARG A 73 -3.97 -5.53 -13.06
N PRO A 74 -3.68 -6.45 -14.02
CA PRO A 74 -2.74 -7.53 -13.76
C PRO A 74 -1.43 -6.94 -13.23
N GLY A 75 -1.24 -7.06 -11.92
CA GLY A 75 -0.50 -6.04 -11.19
C GLY A 75 0.07 -6.63 -9.93
N CYS A 76 1.39 -6.59 -9.87
CA CYS A 76 2.14 -7.07 -8.73
C CYS A 76 1.99 -6.12 -7.53
N PHE A 77 2.54 -6.55 -6.41
CA PHE A 77 2.79 -5.70 -5.26
C PHE A 77 3.59 -4.46 -5.67
N ALA A 78 3.18 -3.29 -5.19
CA ALA A 78 3.82 -2.01 -5.43
C ALA A 78 4.55 -1.51 -4.18
N ALA A 79 3.89 -1.53 -3.02
CA ALA A 79 4.44 -1.04 -1.77
C ALA A 79 3.68 -1.53 -0.53
N LEU A 80 4.33 -1.40 0.62
CA LEU A 80 3.77 -1.55 1.96
C LEU A 80 3.69 -0.16 2.59
N ALA A 81 2.53 0.20 3.13
CA ALA A 81 2.34 1.40 3.93
C ALA A 81 2.07 1.04 5.40
N THR A 82 2.76 1.71 6.31
CA THR A 82 2.62 1.56 7.76
C THR A 82 2.57 2.92 8.42
N ARG A 83 2.09 2.97 9.67
CA ARG A 83 2.28 4.15 10.53
C ARG A 83 3.78 4.43 10.74
N PRO A 84 4.18 5.70 10.93
CA PRO A 84 5.51 6.04 11.40
C PRO A 84 5.80 5.32 12.71
N GLY A 85 7.01 4.77 12.85
CA GLY A 85 7.52 4.22 14.10
C GLY A 85 8.19 5.27 14.95
#